data_AF-A0A7C5D893-F1
#
_entry.id   AF-A0A7C5D893-F1
#
_cell.length_a   1.000
_cell.length_b   1.000
_cell.length_c   1.000
_cell.angle_alpha   90.00
_cell.angle_beta   90.00
_cell.angle_gamma   90.00
#
_symmetry.space_group_name_H-M   'P 1'
#
loop_
_entity.id
_entity.type
_entity.pdbx_description
1 polymer ?
#
loop_
_entity_poly.entity_id
_entity_poly.type
_entity_poly.pdbx_seq_one_letter_code
_entity_poly.pdbx_strand_id
1 'polypeptide(L)'
;IIHKKGNSVETHAIAYSIPAFDDKDQLALSVITDILSNGKSSRLYKDMVEEKQMASTVYGYNMELTDPGVFIFLAMATPKYSAEDLEKEILSQIEKLKSGKVTQEEIEKVKLNTKVDFLRELDSSSSIATLFGGYLARGNLQPLLEYEDNLDKITIEDIQRVAKKYFDNSKSTTIILRRN
;
A
#
# COMPACT_ATOMS: atom_id res chain seq x y z
N ILE A 1 4.82 -21.72 -0.65
CA ILE A 1 5.50 -21.66 -1.97
C ILE A 1 4.64 -22.41 -2.97
N ILE A 2 4.34 -21.81 -4.11
CA ILE A 2 3.51 -22.39 -5.17
C ILE A 2 4.40 -22.59 -6.40
N HIS A 3 4.27 -23.74 -7.06
CA HIS A 3 4.92 -24.02 -8.34
C HIS A 3 3.85 -24.11 -9.43
N LYS A 4 3.93 -23.26 -10.45
CA LYS A 4 3.02 -23.29 -11.60
C LYS A 4 3.81 -23.63 -12.85
N LYS A 5 3.43 -24.71 -13.53
CA LYS A 5 4.07 -25.17 -14.77
C LYS A 5 4.00 -24.08 -15.84
N GLY A 6 5.14 -23.74 -16.45
CA GLY A 6 5.23 -22.72 -17.51
C GLY A 6 5.27 -21.28 -17.00
N ASN A 7 5.47 -21.07 -15.69
CA ASN A 7 5.68 -19.75 -15.14
C ASN A 7 7.13 -19.29 -15.41
N SER A 8 7.29 -18.17 -16.13
CA SER A 8 8.60 -17.69 -16.59
C SER A 8 9.28 -16.72 -15.63
N VAL A 9 8.55 -16.16 -14.66
CA VAL A 9 9.03 -15.17 -13.69
C VAL A 9 8.59 -15.52 -12.28
N GLU A 10 9.35 -15.10 -11.27
CA GLU A 10 8.96 -15.31 -9.88
C GLU A 10 8.07 -14.17 -9.39
N THR A 11 7.08 -14.50 -8.56
CA THR A 11 6.22 -13.50 -7.91
C THR A 11 6.39 -13.63 -6.40
N HIS A 12 6.52 -12.49 -5.74
CA HIS A 12 6.55 -12.38 -4.30
C HIS A 12 5.31 -11.60 -3.83
N ALA A 13 4.64 -12.10 -2.80
CA ALA A 13 3.64 -11.36 -2.06
C ALA A 13 3.90 -11.50 -0.56
N ILE A 14 3.87 -10.39 0.16
CA ILE A 14 3.95 -10.36 1.63
C ILE A 14 2.75 -9.58 2.15
N ALA A 15 2.07 -10.16 3.13
CA ALA A 15 0.86 -9.63 3.71
C ALA A 15 0.99 -9.46 5.23
N TYR A 16 0.37 -8.41 5.76
CA TYR A 16 0.32 -8.09 7.18
C TYR A 16 -1.13 -7.91 7.61
N SER A 17 -1.47 -8.41 8.79
CA SER A 17 -2.75 -8.11 9.42
C SER A 17 -2.81 -6.64 9.82
N ILE A 18 -3.91 -5.98 9.48
CA ILE A 18 -4.19 -4.59 9.81
C ILE A 18 -5.55 -4.52 10.54
N PRO A 19 -5.93 -3.38 11.14
CA PRO A 19 -7.13 -3.34 11.93
C PRO A 19 -8.39 -3.36 11.03
N ALA A 20 -9.56 -3.33 11.65
CA ALA A 20 -10.83 -3.16 10.96
C ALA A 20 -10.94 -1.75 10.33
N PHE A 21 -11.88 -1.57 9.42
CA PHE A 21 -12.14 -0.33 8.68
C PHE A 21 -12.33 0.92 9.56
N ASP A 22 -12.93 0.80 10.75
CA ASP A 22 -13.19 1.96 11.62
C ASP A 22 -12.00 2.38 12.51
N ASP A 23 -10.86 1.69 12.42
CA ASP A 23 -9.69 2.04 13.21
C ASP A 23 -9.02 3.31 12.66
N LYS A 24 -8.68 4.24 13.57
CA LYS A 24 -7.99 5.50 13.24
C LYS A 24 -6.68 5.32 12.48
N ASP A 25 -6.04 4.16 12.58
CA ASP A 25 -4.78 3.86 11.90
C ASP A 25 -4.99 3.58 10.40
N GLN A 26 -6.23 3.41 9.91
CA GLN A 26 -6.52 3.16 8.50
C GLN A 26 -6.04 4.29 7.59
N LEU A 27 -6.25 5.54 7.99
CA LEU A 27 -5.78 6.69 7.22
C LEU A 27 -4.25 6.63 7.00
N ALA A 28 -3.49 6.32 8.05
CA ALA A 28 -2.04 6.21 7.94
C ALA A 28 -1.61 5.01 7.08
N LEU A 29 -2.36 3.89 7.09
CA LEU A 29 -2.12 2.76 6.18
C LEU A 29 -2.39 3.14 4.72
N SER A 30 -3.44 3.92 4.44
CA SER A 30 -3.73 4.43 3.09
C SER A 30 -2.64 5.41 2.62
N VAL A 31 -2.17 6.33 3.49
CA VAL A 31 -1.04 7.21 3.17
C VAL A 31 0.26 6.43 2.93
N ILE A 32 0.53 5.38 3.70
CA ILE A 32 1.67 4.49 3.46
C ILE A 32 1.58 3.84 2.08
N THR A 33 0.39 3.38 1.69
CA THR A 33 0.14 2.81 0.36
C THR A 33 0.46 3.83 -0.73
N ASP A 34 0.03 5.08 -0.55
CA ASP A 34 0.28 6.13 -1.52
C ASP A 34 1.77 6.46 -1.68
N ILE A 35 2.50 6.60 -0.56
CA ILE A 35 3.95 6.85 -0.57
C ILE A 35 4.70 5.70 -1.26
N LEU A 36 4.34 4.46 -0.92
CA LEU A 36 5.08 3.29 -1.38
C LEU A 36 4.72 2.86 -2.79
N SER A 37 3.47 3.01 -3.21
CA SER A 37 2.95 2.33 -4.40
C SER A 37 2.09 3.16 -5.34
N ASN A 38 1.59 4.34 -4.96
CA ASN A 38 0.65 5.06 -5.84
C ASN A 38 1.38 5.82 -6.95
N GLY A 39 1.18 5.33 -8.19
CA GLY A 39 1.72 5.93 -9.40
C GLY A 39 3.22 5.74 -9.61
N LYS A 40 3.71 6.28 -10.73
CA LYS A 40 5.11 6.10 -11.20
C LYS A 40 6.16 6.79 -10.34
N SER A 41 5.74 7.69 -9.46
CA SER A 41 6.65 8.46 -8.61
C SER A 41 6.66 7.94 -7.17
N SER A 42 6.00 6.80 -6.92
CA SER A 42 6.04 6.10 -5.62
C SER A 42 7.40 5.44 -5.39
N ARG A 43 7.74 5.19 -4.11
CA ARG A 43 9.06 4.65 -3.75
C ARG A 43 9.34 3.30 -4.40
N LEU A 44 8.39 2.36 -4.33
CA LEU A 44 8.59 1.01 -4.85
C LEU A 44 8.69 1.01 -6.37
N TYR A 45 7.87 1.81 -7.07
CA TYR A 45 7.96 1.90 -8.52
C TYR A 45 9.32 2.47 -8.95
N LYS A 46 9.71 3.61 -8.40
CA LYS A 46 10.96 4.28 -8.75
C LYS A 46 12.17 3.37 -8.48
N ASP A 47 12.24 2.78 -7.30
CA ASP A 47 13.38 1.96 -6.90
C ASP A 47 13.41 0.61 -7.62
N MET A 48 12.31 -0.16 -7.59
CA MET A 48 12.30 -1.55 -8.06
C MET A 48 12.04 -1.69 -9.57
N VAL A 49 11.24 -0.81 -10.17
CA VAL A 49 10.85 -0.91 -11.59
C VAL A 49 11.75 -0.03 -12.47
N GLU A 50 11.96 1.22 -12.08
CA GLU A 50 12.70 2.19 -12.91
C GLU A 50 14.21 2.10 -12.71
N GLU A 51 14.71 2.21 -11.47
CA GLU A 51 16.14 2.29 -11.18
C GLU A 51 16.83 0.92 -11.21
N LYS A 52 16.34 -0.06 -10.43
CA LYS A 52 16.97 -1.39 -10.31
C LYS A 52 16.52 -2.38 -11.38
N GLN A 53 15.38 -2.11 -12.03
CA GLN A 53 14.74 -2.99 -13.01
C GLN A 53 14.58 -4.45 -12.52
N MET A 54 14.36 -4.60 -11.21
CA MET A 54 14.24 -5.90 -10.55
C MET A 54 12.82 -6.44 -10.62
N ALA A 55 11.83 -5.56 -10.68
CA ALA A 55 10.43 -5.91 -10.83
C ALA A 55 9.89 -5.36 -12.15
N SER A 56 9.10 -6.17 -12.87
CA SER A 56 8.28 -5.64 -13.96
C SER A 56 7.09 -4.84 -13.42
N THR A 57 6.71 -5.14 -12.18
CA THR A 57 5.51 -4.66 -11.55
C THR A 57 5.65 -4.79 -10.03
N VAL A 58 5.21 -3.77 -9.30
CA VAL A 58 5.12 -3.76 -7.84
C VAL A 58 3.93 -2.91 -7.41
N TYR A 59 3.14 -3.43 -6.47
CA TYR A 59 2.05 -2.68 -5.84
C TYR A 59 1.94 -2.98 -4.35
N GLY A 60 1.46 -2.01 -3.58
CA GLY A 60 0.96 -2.15 -2.23
C GLY A 60 -0.55 -1.89 -2.21
N TYR A 61 -1.28 -2.56 -1.32
CA TYR A 61 -2.72 -2.39 -1.21
C TYR A 61 -3.18 -2.52 0.25
N ASN A 62 -3.86 -1.49 0.73
CA ASN A 62 -4.57 -1.48 2.02
C ASN A 62 -5.98 -2.07 1.83
N MET A 63 -6.19 -3.34 2.22
CA MET A 63 -7.52 -3.97 2.16
C MET A 63 -8.32 -3.63 3.41
N GLU A 64 -9.08 -2.53 3.33
CA GLU A 64 -9.95 -2.05 4.39
C GLU A 64 -11.24 -2.89 4.49
N LEU A 65 -11.17 -3.98 5.25
CA LEU A 65 -12.30 -4.88 5.50
C LEU A 65 -13.12 -4.42 6.72
N THR A 66 -14.39 -4.84 6.80
CA THR A 66 -15.25 -4.58 7.98
C THR A 66 -14.64 -5.19 9.24
N ASP A 67 -14.15 -6.43 9.13
CA ASP A 67 -13.33 -7.11 10.13
C ASP A 67 -11.84 -6.76 9.94
N PRO A 68 -10.90 -7.22 10.79
CA PRO A 68 -9.48 -7.00 10.58
C PRO A 68 -9.03 -7.29 9.14
N GLY A 69 -8.44 -6.28 8.51
CA GLY A 69 -8.06 -6.30 7.11
C GLY A 69 -6.69 -6.92 6.85
N VAL A 70 -6.23 -6.77 5.60
CA VAL A 70 -4.89 -7.19 5.17
C VAL A 70 -4.21 -6.08 4.38
N PHE A 71 -2.97 -5.77 4.74
CA PHE A 71 -2.09 -4.97 3.89
C PHE A 71 -1.21 -5.91 3.09
N ILE A 72 -1.25 -5.83 1.75
CA ILE A 72 -0.43 -6.69 0.89
C ILE A 72 0.52 -5.88 0.03
N PHE A 73 1.77 -6.34 -0.07
CA PHE A 73 2.70 -5.95 -1.12
C PHE A 73 2.85 -7.11 -2.09
N LEU A 74 2.79 -6.84 -3.38
CA LEU A 74 2.95 -7.83 -4.44
C LEU A 74 3.91 -7.29 -5.49
N ALA A 75 4.89 -8.12 -5.89
CA ALA A 75 5.84 -7.78 -6.92
C ALA A 75 6.13 -8.98 -7.84
N MET A 76 6.36 -8.71 -9.12
CA MET A 76 6.75 -9.69 -10.12
C MET A 76 8.18 -9.41 -10.58
N ALA A 77 9.06 -10.40 -10.45
CA ALA A 77 10.47 -10.27 -10.76
C ALA A 77 10.70 -10.19 -12.28
N THR A 78 11.75 -9.47 -12.68
CA THR A 78 12.35 -9.68 -14.00
C THR A 78 13.20 -10.96 -13.98
N PRO A 79 13.53 -11.58 -15.14
CA PRO A 79 14.15 -12.91 -15.18
C PRO A 79 15.49 -13.06 -14.43
N LYS A 80 16.15 -11.94 -14.12
CA LYS A 80 17.46 -11.88 -13.44
C LYS A 80 17.36 -11.92 -11.91
N TYR A 81 16.20 -11.66 -11.33
CA TYR A 81 16.01 -11.54 -9.89
C TYR A 81 15.08 -12.63 -9.35
N SER A 82 15.27 -12.98 -8.09
CA SER A 82 14.45 -13.94 -7.34
C SER A 82 13.32 -13.23 -6.58
N ALA A 83 12.33 -14.00 -6.12
CA ALA A 83 11.31 -13.49 -5.21
C ALA A 83 11.91 -12.93 -3.90
N GLU A 84 12.99 -13.51 -3.38
CA GLU A 84 13.69 -13.06 -2.18
C GLU A 84 14.37 -11.71 -2.38
N ASP A 85 14.89 -11.42 -3.58
CA ASP A 85 15.45 -10.11 -3.89
C ASP A 85 14.36 -9.04 -3.79
N LEU A 86 13.16 -9.34 -4.30
CA LEU A 86 12.00 -8.44 -4.18
C LEU A 86 11.58 -8.25 -2.72
N GLU A 87 11.50 -9.33 -1.94
CA GLU A 87 11.16 -9.28 -0.53
C GLU A 87 12.12 -8.36 0.23
N LYS A 88 13.42 -8.55 0.02
CA LYS A 88 14.46 -7.75 0.67
C LYS A 88 14.30 -6.25 0.37
N GLU A 89 13.96 -5.89 -0.87
CA GLU A 89 13.77 -4.49 -1.22
C GLU A 89 12.48 -3.90 -0.66
N ILE A 90 11.37 -4.65 -0.70
CA ILE A 90 10.11 -4.24 -0.06
C ILE A 90 10.33 -3.99 1.44
N LEU A 91 10.99 -4.94 2.12
CA LEU A 91 11.32 -4.81 3.55
C LEU A 91 12.24 -3.62 3.82
N SER A 92 13.22 -3.34 2.96
CA SER A 92 14.08 -2.15 3.06
C SER A 92 13.27 -0.85 3.03
N GLN A 93 12.27 -0.73 2.15
CA GLN A 93 11.41 0.46 2.11
C GLN A 93 10.49 0.56 3.34
N ILE A 94 9.98 -0.57 3.84
CA ILE A 94 9.21 -0.64 5.09
C ILE A 94 10.07 -0.17 6.29
N GLU A 95 11.33 -0.59 6.38
CA GLU A 95 12.24 -0.16 7.45
C GLU A 95 12.57 1.34 7.38
N LYS A 96 12.60 1.94 6.18
CA LYS A 96 12.69 3.40 6.03
C LYS A 96 11.48 4.10 6.66
N LEU A 97 10.26 3.58 6.46
CA LEU A 97 9.07 4.13 7.12
C LEU A 97 9.15 3.98 8.65
N LYS A 98 9.52 2.79 9.14
CA LYS A 98 9.69 2.54 10.59
C LYS A 98 10.78 3.41 11.22
N SER A 99 11.81 3.79 10.48
CA SER A 99 12.85 4.70 10.97
C SER A 99 12.46 6.19 10.87
N GLY A 100 11.25 6.51 10.39
CA GLY A 100 10.77 7.89 10.26
C GLY A 100 11.40 8.62 9.06
N LYS A 101 12.01 7.88 8.12
CA LYS A 101 12.54 8.45 6.86
C LYS A 101 11.38 8.67 5.89
N VAL A 102 10.50 9.60 6.23
CA VAL A 102 9.42 10.14 5.40
C VAL A 102 9.63 11.64 5.33
N THR A 103 9.52 12.21 4.14
CA THR A 103 9.70 13.65 3.93
C THR A 103 8.34 14.36 3.93
N GLN A 104 8.33 15.64 4.27
CA GLN A 104 7.10 16.44 4.17
C GLN A 104 6.61 16.52 2.72
N GLU A 105 7.53 16.59 1.75
CA GLU A 105 7.19 16.61 0.32
C GLU A 105 6.39 15.38 -0.12
N GLU A 106 6.69 14.21 0.45
CA GLU A 106 5.93 12.99 0.17
C GLU A 106 4.51 13.08 0.73
N ILE A 107 4.33 13.62 1.93
CA ILE A 107 3.00 13.82 2.54
C ILE A 107 2.18 14.83 1.72
N GLU A 108 2.77 15.97 1.37
CA GLU A 108 2.09 16.99 0.54
C GLU A 108 1.70 16.45 -0.83
N LYS A 109 2.54 15.59 -1.42
CA LYS A 109 2.24 14.92 -2.67
C LYS A 109 1.07 13.94 -2.53
N VAL A 110 0.99 13.18 -1.44
CA VAL A 110 -0.17 12.32 -1.16
C VAL A 110 -1.44 13.17 -1.08
N LYS A 111 -1.44 14.23 -0.29
CA LYS A 111 -2.57 15.17 -0.18
C LYS A 111 -3.04 15.71 -1.54
N LEU A 112 -2.09 16.14 -2.37
CA LEU A 112 -2.37 16.64 -3.70
C LEU A 112 -3.00 15.56 -4.59
N ASN A 113 -2.42 14.35 -4.62
CA ASN A 113 -2.93 13.26 -5.43
C ASN A 113 -4.33 12.83 -4.99
N THR A 114 -4.56 12.66 -3.69
CA THR A 114 -5.89 12.36 -3.13
C THR A 114 -6.92 13.40 -3.60
N LYS A 115 -6.59 14.69 -3.51
CA LYS A 115 -7.51 15.75 -3.95
C LYS A 115 -7.83 15.66 -5.44
N VAL A 116 -6.83 15.38 -6.28
CA VAL A 116 -7.03 15.19 -7.72
C VAL A 116 -7.88 13.96 -8.02
N ASP A 117 -7.64 12.85 -7.32
CA ASP A 117 -8.40 11.61 -7.51
C ASP A 117 -9.85 11.76 -7.04
N PHE A 118 -10.09 12.43 -5.91
CA PHE A 118 -11.44 12.74 -5.45
C PHE A 118 -12.22 13.63 -6.43
N LEU A 119 -11.59 14.67 -6.98
CA LEU A 119 -12.22 15.52 -8.01
C LEU A 119 -12.62 14.70 -9.24
N ARG A 120 -11.78 13.73 -9.66
CA ARG A 120 -12.09 12.83 -10.78
C ARG A 120 -13.24 11.87 -10.46
N GLU A 121 -13.36 11.43 -9.21
CA GLU A 121 -14.48 10.60 -8.79
C GLU A 121 -15.80 11.37 -8.84
N LEU A 122 -15.79 12.68 -8.55
CA LEU A 122 -16.98 13.52 -8.61
C LEU A 122 -17.53 13.72 -10.03
N ASP A 123 -16.70 13.54 -11.07
CA ASP A 123 -17.13 13.64 -12.48
C ASP A 123 -18.01 12.47 -12.93
N SER A 124 -18.16 11.43 -12.11
CA SER A 124 -18.86 10.19 -12.46
C SER A 124 -19.83 9.76 -11.36
N SER A 125 -21.13 9.75 -11.69
CA SER A 125 -22.17 9.30 -10.74
C SER A 125 -21.98 7.85 -10.29
N SER A 126 -21.43 6.99 -11.15
CA SER A 126 -21.11 5.60 -10.79
C SER A 126 -19.92 5.50 -9.84
N SER A 127 -18.92 6.38 -9.98
CA SER A 127 -17.77 6.45 -9.07
C SER A 127 -18.21 6.92 -7.68
N ILE A 128 -19.00 7.99 -7.61
CA ILE A 128 -19.60 8.47 -6.35
C ILE A 128 -20.44 7.38 -5.70
N ALA A 129 -21.32 6.71 -6.46
CA ALA A 129 -22.17 5.64 -5.93
C ALA A 129 -21.33 4.47 -5.39
N THR A 130 -20.22 4.13 -6.05
CA THR A 130 -19.31 3.07 -5.61
C THR A 130 -18.58 3.49 -4.33
N LEU A 131 -18.09 4.73 -4.25
CA LEU A 131 -17.42 5.27 -3.07
C LEU A 131 -18.36 5.26 -1.87
N PHE A 132 -19.49 5.96 -1.94
CA PHE A 132 -20.46 6.01 -0.84
C PHE A 132 -21.01 4.62 -0.52
N GLY A 133 -21.31 3.81 -1.53
CA GLY A 133 -21.79 2.44 -1.36
C GLY A 133 -20.81 1.57 -0.57
N GLY A 134 -19.50 1.70 -0.81
CA GLY A 134 -18.47 0.99 -0.05
C GLY A 134 -18.47 1.34 1.43
N TYR A 135 -18.55 2.63 1.76
CA TYR A 135 -18.59 3.09 3.16
C TYR A 135 -19.92 2.72 3.85
N LEU A 136 -21.04 2.88 3.16
CA LEU A 136 -22.37 2.48 3.66
C LEU A 136 -22.46 0.97 3.91
N ALA A 137 -21.88 0.15 3.04
CA ALA A 137 -21.84 -1.31 3.21
C ALA A 137 -21.03 -1.74 4.43
N ARG A 138 -20.02 -0.95 4.83
CA ARG A 138 -19.25 -1.16 6.07
C ARG A 138 -19.91 -0.54 7.30
N GLY A 139 -21.02 0.18 7.12
CA GLY A 139 -21.85 0.71 8.21
C GLY A 139 -21.40 2.06 8.77
N ASN A 140 -20.38 2.69 8.19
CA ASN A 140 -19.86 3.97 8.69
C ASN A 140 -19.39 4.89 7.55
N LEU A 141 -20.08 6.02 7.40
CA LEU A 141 -19.75 7.05 6.40
C LEU A 141 -18.77 8.11 6.93
N GLN A 142 -18.59 8.20 8.26
CA GLN A 142 -17.81 9.25 8.89
C GLN A 142 -16.35 9.31 8.40
N PRO A 143 -15.63 8.19 8.20
CA PRO A 143 -14.25 8.26 7.74
C PRO A 143 -14.12 8.85 6.32
N LEU A 144 -15.16 8.74 5.48
CA LEU A 144 -15.19 9.40 4.16
C LEU A 144 -15.35 10.91 4.33
N LEU A 145 -16.30 11.34 5.17
CA LEU A 145 -16.63 12.75 5.34
C LEU A 145 -15.51 13.55 6.02
N GLU A 146 -14.74 12.89 6.88
CA GLU A 146 -13.62 13.49 7.62
C GLU A 146 -12.26 13.21 6.97
N TYR A 147 -12.23 12.54 5.80
CA TYR A 147 -10.97 12.07 5.19
C TYR A 147 -10.00 13.21 4.93
N GLU A 148 -10.45 14.30 4.30
CA GLU A 148 -9.61 15.47 3.97
C GLU A 148 -9.05 16.13 5.24
N ASP A 149 -9.92 16.41 6.23
CA ASP A 149 -9.53 17.03 7.50
C ASP A 149 -8.54 16.18 8.30
N ASN A 150 -8.70 14.85 8.25
CA ASN A 150 -7.80 13.94 8.95
C ASN A 150 -6.48 13.77 8.19
N LEU A 151 -6.53 13.72 6.85
CA LEU A 151 -5.34 13.68 6.00
C LEU A 151 -4.50 14.94 6.18
N ASP A 152 -5.12 16.09 6.34
CA ASP A 152 -4.40 17.36 6.55
C ASP A 152 -3.58 17.38 7.85
N LYS A 153 -4.05 16.67 8.88
CA LYS A 153 -3.42 16.59 10.21
C LYS A 153 -2.38 15.48 10.33
N ILE A 154 -2.24 14.60 9.33
CA ILE A 154 -1.36 13.44 9.45
C ILE A 154 0.11 13.88 9.59
N THR A 155 0.85 13.22 10.47
CA THR A 155 2.27 13.51 10.69
C THR A 155 3.18 12.35 10.31
N ILE A 156 4.48 12.64 10.20
CA ILE A 156 5.52 11.62 9.97
C ILE A 156 5.53 10.61 11.12
N GLU A 157 5.28 11.06 12.36
CA GLU A 157 5.24 10.22 13.55
C GLU A 157 4.06 9.24 13.50
N ASP A 158 2.91 9.64 12.97
CA ASP A 158 1.77 8.73 12.76
C ASP A 158 2.11 7.62 11.78
N ILE A 159 2.70 7.98 10.63
CA ILE A 159 3.17 7.03 9.62
C ILE A 159 4.20 6.08 10.23
N GLN A 160 5.18 6.62 10.97
CA GLN A 160 6.21 5.83 11.62
C GLN A 160 5.63 4.85 12.65
N ARG A 161 4.72 5.33 13.51
CA ARG A 161 4.06 4.53 14.55
C ARG A 161 3.25 3.39 13.93
N VAL A 162 2.47 3.67 12.89
CA VAL A 162 1.64 2.68 12.20
C VAL A 162 2.51 1.66 11.46
N ALA A 163 3.56 2.09 10.76
CA ALA A 163 4.52 1.19 10.13
C ALA A 163 5.20 0.25 11.15
N LYS A 164 5.56 0.74 12.34
CA LYS A 164 6.11 -0.09 13.42
C LYS A 164 5.09 -1.06 14.00
N LYS A 165 3.83 -0.64 14.11
CA LYS A 165 2.75 -1.41 14.75
C LYS A 165 2.31 -2.61 13.88
N TYR A 166 2.14 -2.42 12.57
CA TYR A 166 1.51 -3.42 11.71
C TYR A 166 2.48 -4.20 10.84
N PHE A 167 3.61 -3.62 10.42
CA PHE A 167 4.57 -4.33 9.56
C PHE A 167 5.57 -5.16 10.35
N ASP A 168 5.06 -6.05 11.21
CA ASP A 168 5.85 -7.00 11.98
C ASP A 168 6.09 -8.29 11.16
N ASN A 169 7.33 -8.48 10.71
CA ASN A 169 7.71 -9.64 9.87
C ASN A 169 7.54 -10.98 10.60
N SER A 170 7.50 -10.99 11.94
CA SER A 170 7.21 -12.24 12.69
C SER A 170 5.75 -12.68 12.58
N LYS A 171 4.88 -11.78 12.12
CA LYS A 171 3.43 -11.98 11.94
C LYS A 171 3.00 -11.85 10.49
N SER A 172 3.93 -11.68 9.56
CA SER A 172 3.62 -11.58 8.13
C SER A 172 3.30 -12.95 7.53
N THR A 173 2.50 -12.94 6.47
CA THR A 173 2.29 -14.10 5.61
C THR A 173 2.94 -13.86 4.25
N THR A 174 3.90 -14.71 3.88
CA THR A 174 4.62 -14.60 2.60
C THR A 174 4.23 -15.72 1.65
N ILE A 175 3.93 -15.36 0.40
CA ILE A 175 3.63 -16.27 -0.71
C ILE A 175 4.64 -16.02 -1.82
N ILE A 176 5.33 -17.08 -2.22
CA ILE A 176 6.23 -17.08 -3.37
C ILE A 176 5.67 -18.01 -4.44
N LEU A 177 5.51 -17.48 -5.65
CA LEU A 177 5.25 -18.25 -6.86
C LEU A 177 6.57 -18.39 -7.63
N ARG A 178 7.06 -19.63 -7.74
CA ARG A 178 8.32 -19.92 -8.42
C ARG A 178 8.12 -20.06 -9.93
N ARG A 179 9.18 -19.73 -10.68
CA ARG A 179 9.35 -20.20 -12.05
C ARG A 179 9.65 -21.70 -12.04
N ASN A 180 9.18 -22.41 -13.06
CA ASN A 180 9.34 -23.87 -13.19
C ASN A 180 9.46 -24.27 -14.65
#